data_AF-A0AAW5Y5B9-F1
#
_entry.id   AF-A0AAW5Y5B9-F1
#
_cell.length_a   1.000
_cell.length_b   1.000
_cell.length_c   1.000
_cell.angle_alpha   90.00
_cell.angle_beta   90.00
_cell.angle_gamma   90.00
#
_symmetry.space_group_name_H-M   'P 1'
#
loop_
_entity.id
_entity.type
_entity.pdbx_description
1 polymer ?
#
loop_
_entity_poly.entity_id
_entity_poly.type
_entity_poly.pdbx_seq_one_letter_code
_entity_poly.pdbx_strand_id
1 'polypeptide(L)'
;MDMRKMVETIEATQVTEKELSISHLHQKLVTLYSQKNVVYYTKLLKYILSLSVQLKLNLVLKYFGVRPVVAADERMQFQEIFKCLANKDENGEWFLNFVSLYVGLVVVLHFDEKEIERSFFDDMVVGEGNEI
;
A
#
# COMPACT_ATOMS: atom_id res chain seq x y z
N MET A 1 2.31 -10.87 -6.20
CA MET A 1 2.49 -9.42 -6.50
C MET A 1 3.97 -9.06 -6.56
N ASP A 2 4.46 -8.39 -7.60
CA ASP A 2 5.83 -7.84 -7.64
C ASP A 2 5.92 -6.43 -7.04
N MET A 3 6.22 -6.36 -5.73
CA MET A 3 6.32 -5.09 -5.00
C MET A 3 7.42 -4.17 -5.53
N ARG A 4 8.53 -4.73 -6.02
CA ARG A 4 9.64 -3.92 -6.54
C ARG A 4 9.19 -3.19 -7.81
N LYS A 5 8.59 -3.92 -8.75
CA LYS A 5 8.06 -3.35 -9.99
C LYS A 5 6.99 -2.29 -9.71
N MET A 6 6.09 -2.55 -8.76
CA MET A 6 5.05 -1.58 -8.38
C MET A 6 5.63 -0.26 -7.86
N VAL A 7 6.67 -0.30 -7.02
CA VAL A 7 7.34 0.91 -6.53
C VAL A 7 8.08 1.64 -7.65
N GLU A 8 8.82 0.90 -8.51
CA GLU A 8 9.53 1.49 -9.65
C GLU A 8 8.57 2.20 -10.62
N THR A 9 7.38 1.63 -10.86
CA THR A 9 6.33 2.28 -11.65
C THR A 9 5.80 3.56 -10.99
N ILE A 10 5.56 3.55 -9.67
CA ILE A 10 5.11 4.74 -8.94
C ILE A 10 6.15 5.86 -9.04
N GLU A 11 7.43 5.56 -8.86
CA GLU A 11 8.49 6.56 -9.02
C GLU A 11 8.56 7.16 -10.42
N ALA A 12 8.45 6.33 -11.46
CA ALA A 12 8.51 6.78 -12.84
C ALA A 12 7.30 7.66 -13.24
N THR A 13 6.15 7.47 -12.58
CA THR A 13 4.90 8.16 -12.88
C THR A 13 4.62 9.36 -11.97
N GLN A 14 5.47 9.63 -10.96
CA GLN A 14 5.20 10.71 -10.01
C GLN A 14 5.40 12.11 -10.62
N VAL A 15 4.31 12.63 -11.18
CA VAL A 15 3.93 14.05 -11.14
C VAL A 15 3.12 14.23 -9.84
N THR A 16 3.70 14.77 -8.77
CA THR A 16 2.98 14.96 -7.48
C THR A 16 2.68 16.44 -7.23
N GLU A 17 1.45 16.85 -7.55
CA GLU A 17 0.89 18.17 -7.17
C GLU A 17 0.16 18.16 -5.81
N LYS A 18 0.00 17.00 -5.15
CA LYS A 18 -0.77 16.87 -3.90
C LYS A 18 0.04 16.21 -2.79
N GLU A 19 0.21 16.91 -1.67
CA GLU A 19 0.83 16.38 -0.46
C GLU A 19 0.02 15.20 0.10
N LEU A 20 0.63 14.02 0.13
CA LEU A 20 0.11 12.83 0.79
C LEU A 20 0.43 12.90 2.29
N SER A 21 -0.42 12.31 3.14
CA SER A 21 -0.26 12.37 4.59
C SER A 21 -0.69 11.10 5.30
N ILE A 22 -0.03 10.82 6.44
CA ILE A 22 -0.33 9.66 7.29
C ILE A 22 -1.75 9.76 7.90
N SER A 23 -2.25 10.97 8.17
CA SER A 23 -3.62 11.18 8.63
C SER A 23 -4.64 10.68 7.61
N HIS A 24 -4.42 10.98 6.33
CA HIS A 24 -5.29 10.52 5.26
C HIS A 24 -5.13 9.02 5.00
N LEU A 25 -3.93 8.44 5.19
CA LEU A 25 -3.71 6.99 5.21
C LEU A 25 -4.62 6.31 6.25
N HIS A 26 -4.67 6.84 7.49
CA HIS A 26 -5.50 6.30 8.55
C HIS A 26 -6.99 6.28 8.18
N GLN A 27 -7.51 7.37 7.62
CA GLN A 27 -8.90 7.45 7.13
C GLN A 27 -9.21 6.42 6.04
N LYS A 28 -8.26 6.20 5.11
CA LYS A 28 -8.41 5.17 4.09
C LYS A 28 -8.42 3.77 4.68
N LEU A 29 -7.59 3.47 5.67
CA LEU A 29 -7.59 2.17 6.34
C LEU A 29 -8.93 1.87 7.05
N VAL A 30 -9.54 2.86 7.70
CA VAL A 30 -10.88 2.72 8.30
C VAL A 30 -11.94 2.40 7.22
N THR A 31 -11.83 3.05 6.06
CA THR A 31 -12.71 2.75 4.93
C THR A 31 -12.50 1.34 4.40
N LEU A 32 -11.24 0.90 4.27
CA LEU A 32 -10.92 -0.46 3.82
C LEU A 32 -11.48 -1.50 4.80
N TYR A 33 -11.35 -1.28 6.11
CA TYR A 33 -11.94 -2.16 7.13
C TYR A 33 -13.45 -2.30 6.96
N SER A 34 -14.13 -1.23 6.59
CA SER A 34 -15.59 -1.23 6.40
C SER A 34 -16.00 -1.89 5.08
N GLN A 35 -15.28 -1.64 4.00
CA GLN A 35 -15.67 -2.07 2.64
C GLN A 35 -15.12 -3.44 2.24
N LYS A 36 -13.92 -3.79 2.70
CA LYS A 36 -13.24 -5.08 2.48
C LYS A 36 -13.25 -5.55 1.01
N ASN A 37 -13.06 -4.62 0.08
CA ASN A 37 -13.01 -4.95 -1.35
C ASN A 37 -11.62 -4.73 -1.94
N VAL A 38 -11.30 -5.56 -2.94
CA VAL A 38 -9.99 -5.61 -3.60
C VAL A 38 -9.67 -4.31 -4.34
N VAL A 39 -10.67 -3.65 -4.94
CA VAL A 39 -10.48 -2.38 -5.68
C VAL A 39 -9.98 -1.28 -4.75
N TYR A 40 -10.58 -1.15 -3.57
CA TYR A 40 -10.19 -0.17 -2.58
C TYR A 40 -8.83 -0.51 -1.95
N TYR A 41 -8.57 -1.79 -1.70
CA TYR A 41 -7.26 -2.27 -1.29
C TYR A 41 -6.17 -1.87 -2.30
N THR A 42 -6.39 -2.07 -3.60
CA THR A 42 -5.41 -1.72 -4.64
C THR A 42 -5.19 -0.22 -4.73
N LYS A 43 -6.25 0.60 -4.62
CA LYS A 43 -6.15 2.07 -4.56
C LYS A 43 -5.35 2.54 -3.35
N LEU A 44 -5.58 1.91 -2.20
CA LEU A 44 -4.84 2.22 -0.98
C LEU A 44 -3.38 1.72 -1.06
N LEU A 45 -3.11 0.60 -1.71
CA LEU A 45 -1.75 0.15 -2.01
C LEU A 45 -0.99 1.21 -2.82
N LYS A 46 -1.59 1.73 -3.90
CA LYS A 46 -1.01 2.86 -4.67
C LYS A 46 -0.72 4.06 -3.79
N TYR A 47 -1.67 4.45 -2.94
CA TYR A 47 -1.51 5.55 -2.01
C TYR A 47 -0.31 5.33 -1.06
N ILE A 48 -0.19 4.14 -0.48
CA ILE A 48 0.90 3.75 0.42
C ILE A 48 2.25 3.80 -0.30
N LEU A 49 2.33 3.26 -1.52
CA LEU A 49 3.57 3.29 -2.30
C LEU A 49 3.94 4.71 -2.71
N SER A 50 2.99 5.55 -3.12
CA SER A 50 3.25 6.97 -3.41
C SER A 50 3.71 7.73 -2.17
N LEU A 51 3.10 7.46 -1.01
CA LEU A 51 3.53 8.03 0.27
C LEU A 51 4.95 7.58 0.63
N SER A 52 5.31 6.33 0.32
CA SER A 52 6.68 5.83 0.54
C SER A 52 7.72 6.62 -0.25
N VAL A 53 7.42 6.99 -1.51
CA VAL A 53 8.33 7.78 -2.35
C VAL A 53 8.43 9.21 -1.81
N GLN A 54 7.30 9.84 -1.45
CA GLN A 54 7.28 11.19 -0.87
C GLN A 54 8.09 11.26 0.44
N LEU A 55 7.99 10.24 1.29
CA LEU A 55 8.70 10.16 2.57
C LEU A 55 10.13 9.59 2.44
N LYS A 56 10.58 9.24 1.23
CA LYS A 56 11.88 8.58 0.96
C LYS A 56 12.07 7.25 1.69
N LEU A 57 10.97 6.51 1.91
CA LEU A 57 10.91 5.18 2.51
C LEU A 57 10.78 4.05 1.46
N ASN A 58 10.60 4.40 0.19
CA ASN A 58 10.52 3.49 -0.95
C ASN A 58 11.71 2.52 -1.07
N LEU A 59 12.92 2.92 -0.68
CA LEU A 59 14.12 2.08 -0.78
C LEU A 59 14.01 0.81 0.07
N VAL A 60 13.41 0.89 1.26
CA VAL A 60 13.28 -0.31 2.12
C VAL A 60 12.39 -1.36 1.45
N LEU A 61 11.35 -0.94 0.72
CA LEU A 61 10.46 -1.85 0.01
C LEU A 61 11.14 -2.53 -1.18
N LYS A 62 11.98 -1.78 -1.91
CA LYS A 62 12.68 -2.30 -3.09
C LYS A 62 13.74 -3.35 -2.75
N TYR A 63 14.52 -3.11 -1.70
CA TYR A 63 15.73 -3.89 -1.44
C TYR A 63 15.54 -5.00 -0.41
N PHE A 64 14.69 -4.79 0.60
CA PHE A 64 14.50 -5.79 1.66
C PHE A 64 13.38 -6.79 1.31
N GLY A 65 12.53 -6.44 0.34
CA GLY A 65 11.33 -7.18 0.01
C GLY A 65 10.29 -7.09 1.13
N VAL A 66 9.03 -7.32 0.78
CA VAL A 66 7.93 -7.33 1.75
C VAL A 66 7.48 -8.76 1.95
N ARG A 67 7.63 -9.26 3.18
CA ARG A 67 7.03 -10.53 3.59
C ARG A 67 5.68 -10.24 4.28
N PRO A 68 4.58 -10.89 3.87
CA PRO A 68 3.30 -10.72 4.55
C PRO A 68 3.40 -11.18 6.00
N VAL A 69 2.91 -10.35 6.93
CA VAL A 69 2.71 -10.73 8.33
C VAL A 69 1.21 -10.92 8.51
N VAL A 70 0.81 -12.15 8.87
CA VAL A 70 -0.58 -12.58 8.91
C VAL A 70 -0.96 -12.86 10.37
N ALA A 71 -1.95 -12.13 10.87
CA ALA A 71 -2.56 -12.33 12.17
C ALA A 71 -3.62 -13.45 12.11
N ALA A 72 -4.16 -13.83 13.27
CA ALA A 72 -5.09 -14.96 13.36
C ALA A 72 -6.42 -14.70 12.62
N ASP A 73 -6.87 -13.46 12.57
CA ASP A 73 -8.11 -13.06 11.90
C ASP A 73 -8.07 -11.60 11.41
N GLU A 74 -9.12 -11.22 10.69
CA GLU A 74 -9.29 -9.89 10.09
C GLU A 74 -9.21 -8.77 11.13
N ARG A 75 -9.91 -8.93 12.25
CA ARG A 75 -9.95 -7.90 13.29
C ARG A 75 -8.55 -7.72 13.88
N MET A 76 -7.86 -8.81 14.17
CA MET A 76 -6.49 -8.75 14.67
C MET A 76 -5.54 -8.13 13.65
N GLN A 77 -5.70 -8.44 12.36
CA GLN A 77 -4.88 -7.85 11.29
C GLN A 77 -4.99 -6.32 11.29
N PHE A 78 -6.21 -5.78 11.31
CA PHE A 78 -6.42 -4.33 11.35
C PHE A 78 -5.95 -3.72 12.67
N GLN A 79 -6.11 -4.40 13.81
CA GLN A 79 -5.60 -3.93 15.09
C GLN A 79 -4.08 -3.78 15.08
N GLU A 80 -3.34 -4.76 14.56
CA GLU A 80 -1.88 -4.68 14.45
C GLU A 80 -1.45 -3.58 13.47
N ILE A 81 -2.18 -3.39 12.37
CA ILE A 81 -1.95 -2.25 11.45
C ILE A 81 -2.09 -0.91 12.19
N PHE A 82 -3.18 -0.71 12.92
CA PHE A 82 -3.43 0.55 13.63
C PHE A 82 -2.41 0.78 14.76
N LYS A 83 -2.04 -0.27 15.50
CA LYS A 83 -0.97 -0.19 16.51
C LYS A 83 0.37 0.20 15.89
N CYS A 84 0.73 -0.42 14.76
CA CYS A 84 1.97 -0.13 14.05
C CYS A 84 2.04 1.35 13.63
N LEU A 85 0.92 1.92 13.16
CA LEU A 85 0.84 3.33 12.79
C LEU A 85 0.85 4.27 14.02
N ALA A 86 0.20 3.88 15.12
CA ALA A 86 0.18 4.67 16.35
C ALA A 86 1.58 4.81 16.96
N ASN A 87 2.40 3.75 16.89
CA ASN A 87 3.74 3.71 17.47
C ASN A 87 4.85 4.01 16.45
N LYS A 88 4.53 4.66 15.33
CA LYS A 88 5.48 4.88 14.21
C LYS A 88 6.73 5.66 14.62
N ASP A 89 6.60 6.58 15.58
CA ASP A 89 7.70 7.46 16.01
C ASP A 89 8.67 6.75 16.97
N GLU A 90 8.27 5.60 17.51
CA GLU A 90 9.07 4.75 18.40
C GLU A 90 9.66 3.53 17.67
N ASN A 91 9.24 3.28 16.43
CA ASN A 91 9.64 2.13 15.62
C ASN A 91 10.42 2.57 14.38
N GLY A 92 11.75 2.43 14.40
CA GLY A 92 12.63 2.80 13.29
C GLY A 92 12.32 2.07 11.97
N GLU A 93 11.64 0.92 12.03
CA GLU A 93 11.25 0.11 10.88
C GLU A 93 9.72 0.12 10.65
N TRP A 94 9.01 1.10 11.22
CA TRP A 94 7.54 1.13 11.22
C TRP A 94 6.94 0.95 9.84
N PHE A 95 7.56 1.50 8.79
CA PHE A 95 7.01 1.48 7.46
C PHE A 95 7.09 0.09 6.82
N LEU A 96 8.22 -0.60 6.98
CA LEU A 96 8.36 -1.98 6.50
C LEU A 96 7.38 -2.88 7.26
N ASN A 97 7.30 -2.74 8.58
CA ASN A 97 6.36 -3.47 9.43
C ASN A 97 4.91 -3.22 9.03
N PHE A 98 4.55 -1.96 8.79
CA PHE A 98 3.23 -1.57 8.31
C PHE A 98 2.90 -2.19 6.96
N VAL A 99 3.81 -2.12 5.98
CA VAL A 99 3.57 -2.71 4.64
C VAL A 99 3.49 -4.23 4.71
N SER A 100 4.30 -4.88 5.55
CA SER A 100 4.19 -6.31 5.84
C SER A 100 2.84 -6.72 6.40
N LEU A 101 2.30 -5.95 7.36
CA LEU A 101 0.95 -6.15 7.88
C LEU A 101 -0.13 -5.83 6.83
N TYR A 102 0.07 -4.79 6.03
CA TYR A 102 -0.87 -4.40 4.99
C TYR A 102 -1.00 -5.49 3.92
N VAL A 103 0.11 -6.02 3.42
CA VAL A 103 0.10 -7.13 2.46
C VAL A 103 -0.48 -8.41 3.09
N GLY A 104 -0.36 -8.60 4.40
CA GLY A 104 -1.04 -9.66 5.13
C GLY A 104 -2.56 -9.66 4.96
N LEU A 105 -3.18 -8.50 4.69
CA LEU A 105 -4.62 -8.41 4.42
C LEU A 105 -5.05 -9.20 3.18
N VAL A 106 -4.18 -9.40 2.19
CA VAL A 106 -4.48 -10.22 1.02
C VAL A 106 -4.87 -11.64 1.45
N VAL A 107 -4.13 -12.19 2.42
CA VAL A 107 -4.38 -13.53 2.96
C VAL A 107 -5.66 -13.56 3.78
N VAL A 108 -5.80 -12.61 4.70
CA VAL A 108 -6.90 -12.61 5.68
C VAL A 108 -8.25 -12.24 5.06
N LEU A 109 -8.26 -11.41 4.02
CA LEU A 109 -9.47 -11.04 3.26
C LEU A 109 -9.68 -11.91 2.02
N HIS A 110 -8.81 -12.90 1.78
CA HIS A 110 -8.87 -13.81 0.64
C HIS A 110 -8.92 -13.09 -0.72
N PHE A 111 -8.13 -12.04 -0.89
CA PHE A 111 -8.02 -11.34 -2.17
C PHE A 111 -7.12 -12.09 -3.16
N ASP A 112 -7.47 -12.00 -4.44
CA ASP A 112 -6.64 -12.53 -5.52
C ASP A 112 -5.49 -11.57 -5.82
N GLU A 113 -4.26 -12.03 -5.57
CA GLU A 113 -3.03 -11.29 -5.89
C GLU A 113 -2.94 -10.89 -7.36
N LYS A 114 -3.45 -11.73 -8.29
CA LYS A 114 -3.41 -11.43 -9.73
C LYS A 114 -4.36 -10.30 -10.07
N GLU A 115 -5.52 -10.25 -9.43
CA GLU A 115 -6.48 -9.15 -9.61
C GLU A 115 -5.91 -7.83 -9.10
N ILE A 116 -5.28 -7.86 -7.91
CA ILE A 116 -4.59 -6.70 -7.35
C ILE A 116 -3.51 -6.20 -8.30
N GLU A 117 -2.65 -7.11 -8.77
CA GLU A 117 -1.53 -6.76 -9.64
C GLU A 117 -1.99 -6.19 -10.98
N ARG A 118 -2.99 -6.81 -11.61
CA ARG A 118 -3.61 -6.30 -12.83
C ARG A 118 -4.20 -4.91 -12.62
N SER A 119 -5.07 -4.74 -11.61
CA SER A 119 -5.70 -3.45 -11.30
C SER A 119 -4.67 -2.38 -10.91
N PHE A 120 -3.54 -2.80 -10.32
CA PHE A 120 -2.48 -1.88 -9.98
C PHE A 120 -1.90 -1.21 -11.22
N PHE A 121 -1.58 -2.00 -12.25
CA PHE A 121 -0.95 -1.48 -13.46
C PHE A 121 -1.96 -0.89 -14.46
N ASP A 122 -3.19 -1.41 -14.55
CA ASP A 122 -4.20 -0.93 -15.50
C ASP A 122 -4.53 0.55 -15.32
N ASP A 123 -4.72 1.04 -14.08
CA ASP A 123 -5.03 2.47 -13.87
C ASP A 123 -3.82 3.40 -14.14
N MET A 124 -2.62 2.86 -14.39
CA MET A 124 -1.40 3.65 -14.67
C MET A 124 -1.10 3.76 -16.17
N VAL A 125 -1.78 2.99 -17.03
CA VAL A 125 -1.59 2.99 -18.49
C VAL A 125 -2.39 4.11 -19.19
N VAL A 126 -3.18 4.89 -18.46
CA VAL A 126 -3.92 6.05 -19.00
C VAL A 126 -2.97 7.25 -19.19
N GLY A 127 -2.03 7.10 -20.12
CA GLY A 127 -1.03 8.10 -20.51
C GLY A 127 -0.55 7.97 -21.96
N GLU A 128 -1.15 7.07 -22.76
CA GLU A 128 -0.95 7.04 -24.21
C GLU A 128 -2.30 7.30 -24.91
N GLY A 129 -2.47 8.49 -25.46
CA GLY A 129 -3.57 8.81 -26.38
C GLY A 129 -4.45 9.98 -25.97
N ASN A 130 -3.93 11.21 -26.10
CA ASN A 130 -4.67 12.32 -26.71
C ASN A 130 -3.71 13.50 -26.95
N GLU A 131 -2.81 13.30 -27.91
CA GLU A 131 -2.34 14.38 -28.77
C GLU A 131 -2.63 13.95 -30.21
N ILE A 132 -3.80 14.32 -30.74
CA ILE A 132 -3.98 14.85 -32.10
C ILE A 132 -5.14 15.85 -32.06
#